data_AF-R2TNM3-F1
#
_entry.id   AF-R2TNM3-F1
#
_cell.length_a   1.000
_cell.length_b   1.000
_cell.length_c   1.000
_cell.angle_alpha   90.00
_cell.angle_beta   90.00
_cell.angle_gamma   90.00
#
_symmetry.space_group_name_H-M   'P 1'
#
loop_
_entity.id
_entity.type
_entity.pdbx_description
1 polymer ?
#
loop_
_entity_poly.entity_id
_entity_poly.type
_entity_poly.pdbx_seq_one_letter_code
_entity_poly.pdbx_strand_id
1 'polypeptide(L)'
;MNKRIIILIGIIAIVFMGFGGKLYMDKKAEEKAKEEQRNLLETERESAIVLKNKYQNLKKIVFIDSYGPDKITGSYDMSVTITSKNSQSVTVNFSYWKEANDIGSIDVIDEGIQKNGATTSKVDVVYTNGEKGGI
;
A
#
# COMPACT_ATOMS: atom_id res chain seq x y z
N MET A 1 -47.02 -23.77 -27.05
CA MET A 1 -46.26 -23.51 -25.81
C MET A 1 -47.20 -22.85 -24.79
N ASN A 2 -47.38 -23.44 -23.60
CA ASN A 2 -48.37 -22.94 -22.64
C ASN A 2 -47.96 -21.57 -22.10
N LYS A 3 -48.87 -20.58 -22.11
CA LYS A 3 -48.63 -19.23 -21.57
C LYS A 3 -48.07 -19.25 -20.14
N ARG A 4 -48.49 -20.22 -19.33
CA ARG A 4 -47.98 -20.44 -17.95
C ARG A 4 -46.51 -20.85 -17.91
N ILE A 5 -46.02 -21.63 -18.88
CA ILE A 5 -44.62 -22.06 -18.98
C ILE A 5 -43.72 -20.89 -19.38
N ILE A 6 -44.19 -20.01 -20.29
CA ILE A 6 -43.44 -18.82 -20.72
C ILE A 6 -43.25 -17.83 -19.55
N ILE A 7 -44.29 -17.63 -18.75
CA ILE A 7 -44.23 -16.76 -17.56
C ILE A 7 -43.23 -17.33 -16.52
N LEU A 8 -43.25 -18.64 -16.28
CA LEU A 8 -42.32 -19.30 -15.36
C LEU A 8 -40.85 -19.16 -15.80
N ILE A 9 -40.57 -19.36 -17.09
CA ILE A 9 -39.22 -19.19 -17.65
C ILE A 9 -38.75 -17.73 -17.53
N GLY A 10 -39.64 -16.77 -17.79
CA GLY A 10 -39.35 -15.34 -17.64
C GLY A 10 -38.97 -14.95 -16.20
N ILE A 11 -39.69 -15.45 -15.20
CA ILE A 11 -39.39 -15.20 -13.78
C ILE A 11 -38.04 -15.80 -13.40
N ILE A 12 -37.77 -17.04 -13.82
CA ILE A 12 -36.49 -17.71 -13.55
C ILE A 12 -35.31 -16.94 -14.17
N ALA A 13 -35.46 -16.46 -15.41
CA ALA A 13 -34.43 -15.67 -16.08
C ALA A 13 -34.11 -14.35 -15.35
N ILE A 14 -35.13 -13.64 -14.84
CA ILE A 14 -34.95 -12.39 -14.08
C ILE A 14 -34.20 -12.65 -12.76
N VAL A 15 -34.52 -13.73 -12.05
CA VAL A 15 -33.84 -14.11 -10.80
C VAL A 15 -32.36 -14.42 -11.04
N PHE A 16 -32.04 -15.18 -12.10
CA PHE A 16 -30.64 -15.48 -12.45
C PHE A 16 -29.86 -14.25 -12.92
N MET A 17 -30.48 -13.32 -13.65
CA MET A 17 -29.83 -12.06 -14.03
C MET A 17 -29.54 -11.17 -12.80
N GLY A 18 -30.48 -11.09 -11.84
CA GLY A 18 -30.28 -10.34 -10.61
C GLY A 18 -29.17 -10.89 -9.72
N PHE A 19 -29.13 -12.22 -9.53
CA PHE A 19 -28.07 -12.89 -8.76
C PHE A 19 -26.72 -12.87 -9.47
N GLY A 20 -26.70 -13.14 -10.78
CA GLY A 20 -25.46 -13.15 -11.58
C GLY A 20 -24.82 -11.77 -11.67
N GLY A 21 -25.63 -10.71 -11.82
CA GLY A 21 -25.14 -9.33 -11.82
C GLY A 21 -24.50 -8.91 -10.50
N LYS A 22 -25.08 -9.30 -9.37
CA LYS A 22 -24.51 -9.02 -8.04
C LYS A 22 -23.17 -9.73 -7.83
N LEU A 23 -23.11 -11.04 -8.09
CA LEU A 23 -21.86 -11.82 -7.95
C LEU A 23 -20.73 -11.27 -8.83
N TYR A 24 -21.04 -10.80 -10.03
CA TYR A 24 -20.06 -10.18 -10.92
C TYR A 24 -19.51 -8.86 -10.35
N MET A 25 -20.37 -8.02 -9.78
CA MET A 25 -19.97 -6.76 -9.15
C MET A 25 -19.13 -7.00 -7.90
N ASP A 26 -19.51 -7.98 -7.07
CA ASP A 26 -18.77 -8.35 -5.86
C ASP A 26 -17.36 -8.84 -6.22
N LYS A 27 -17.22 -9.70 -7.24
CA LYS A 27 -15.91 -10.17 -7.71
C LYS A 27 -15.02 -9.04 -8.23
N LYS A 28 -15.59 -8.09 -8.98
CA LYS A 28 -14.84 -6.92 -9.46
C LYS A 28 -14.36 -6.02 -8.32
N ALA A 29 -15.20 -5.80 -7.32
CA ALA A 29 -14.83 -5.02 -6.15
C ALA A 29 -13.69 -5.70 -5.37
N GLU A 30 -13.75 -7.02 -5.22
CA GLU A 30 -12.70 -7.81 -4.58
C GLU A 30 -11.39 -7.77 -5.38
N GLU A 31 -11.44 -7.92 -6.70
CA GLU A 31 -10.26 -7.84 -7.57
C GLU A 31 -9.61 -6.45 -7.50
N LYS A 32 -10.40 -5.39 -7.51
CA LYS A 32 -9.92 -4.00 -7.37
C LYS A 32 -9.28 -3.75 -6.00
N ALA A 33 -9.90 -4.22 -4.93
CA ALA A 33 -9.33 -4.09 -3.58
C ALA A 33 -8.00 -4.85 -3.44
N LYS A 34 -7.91 -6.05 -4.04
CA LYS A 34 -6.65 -6.82 -4.09
C LYS A 34 -5.58 -6.10 -4.90
N GLU A 35 -5.94 -5.48 -6.01
CA GLU A 35 -5.02 -4.68 -6.82
C GLU A 35 -4.51 -3.46 -6.05
N GLU A 36 -5.40 -2.72 -5.40
CA GLU A 36 -5.04 -1.56 -4.56
C GLU A 36 -4.09 -1.97 -3.42
N GLN A 37 -4.35 -3.09 -2.75
CA GLN A 37 -3.45 -3.61 -1.71
C GLN A 37 -2.09 -4.02 -2.26
N ARG A 38 -2.03 -4.69 -3.42
CA ARG A 38 -0.75 -5.05 -4.05
C ARG A 38 0.05 -3.81 -4.45
N ASN A 39 -0.62 -2.82 -5.03
CA ASN A 39 0.00 -1.58 -5.45
C ASN A 39 0.55 -0.82 -4.24
N LEU A 40 -0.20 -0.75 -3.13
CA LEU A 40 0.27 -0.10 -1.91
C LEU A 40 1.51 -0.80 -1.35
N LEU A 41 1.52 -2.13 -1.29
CA LEU A 41 2.66 -2.92 -0.81
C LEU A 41 3.91 -2.75 -1.69
N GLU A 42 3.74 -2.69 -3.00
CA GLU A 42 4.84 -2.39 -3.92
C GLU A 42 5.40 -0.98 -3.63
N THR A 43 4.54 0.01 -3.48
CA THR A 43 4.95 1.38 -3.15
C THR A 43 5.68 1.46 -1.80
N GLU A 44 5.23 0.72 -0.77
CA GLU A 44 5.96 0.64 0.51
C GLU A 44 7.37 0.03 0.35
N ARG A 45 7.51 -0.97 -0.53
CA ARG A 45 8.83 -1.56 -0.84
C ARG A 45 9.75 -0.54 -1.52
N GLU A 46 9.24 0.16 -2.52
CA GLU A 46 9.99 1.18 -3.25
C GLU A 46 10.39 2.34 -2.33
N SER A 47 9.46 2.85 -1.52
CA SER A 47 9.74 3.94 -0.58
C SER A 47 10.74 3.53 0.51
N ALA A 48 10.71 2.28 0.98
CA ALA A 48 11.71 1.75 1.90
C ALA A 48 13.12 1.72 1.28
N ILE A 49 13.23 1.41 -0.02
CA ILE A 49 14.51 1.48 -0.76
C ILE A 49 15.00 2.92 -0.84
N VAL A 50 14.11 3.88 -1.10
CA VAL A 50 14.48 5.31 -1.11
C VAL A 50 14.96 5.76 0.27
N LEU A 51 14.27 5.38 1.35
CA LEU A 51 14.71 5.62 2.73
C LEU A 51 16.09 5.02 3.01
N LYS A 52 16.33 3.77 2.58
CA LYS A 52 17.63 3.09 2.71
C LYS A 52 18.75 3.84 1.99
N ASN A 53 18.46 4.40 0.82
CA ASN A 53 19.44 5.15 0.04
C ASN A 53 19.66 6.58 0.57
N LYS A 54 18.65 7.16 1.24
CA LYS A 54 18.68 8.52 1.79
C LYS A 54 19.36 8.58 3.16
N TYR A 55 19.10 7.60 4.03
CA TYR A 55 19.56 7.61 5.42
C TYR A 55 20.54 6.49 5.76
N GLN A 56 21.58 6.85 6.50
CA GLN A 56 22.66 5.94 6.84
C GLN A 56 22.35 5.24 8.17
N ASN A 57 22.96 4.07 8.37
CA ASN A 57 22.83 3.29 9.60
C ASN A 57 21.39 2.89 9.94
N LEU A 58 20.53 2.72 8.95
CA LEU A 58 19.22 2.10 9.16
C LEU A 58 19.38 0.64 9.57
N LYS A 59 18.57 0.22 10.52
CA LYS A 59 18.44 -1.17 10.97
C LYS A 59 17.07 -1.72 10.60
N LYS A 60 16.02 -0.93 10.87
CA LYS A 60 14.63 -1.37 10.67
C LYS A 60 13.75 -0.21 10.21
N ILE A 61 12.78 -0.52 9.34
CA ILE A 61 11.68 0.36 8.94
C ILE A 61 10.37 -0.38 9.24
N VAL A 62 9.45 0.28 9.94
CA VAL A 62 8.11 -0.28 10.22
C VAL A 62 7.08 0.70 9.70
N PHE A 63 6.32 0.28 8.70
CA PHE A 63 5.16 1.04 8.24
C PHE A 63 4.03 0.90 9.27
N ILE A 64 3.57 2.05 9.75
CA ILE A 64 2.46 2.17 10.71
C ILE A 64 1.17 2.30 9.91
N ASP A 65 1.13 3.30 9.04
CA ASP A 65 0.02 3.61 8.15
C ASP A 65 0.57 4.02 6.78
N SER A 66 -0.12 3.59 5.73
CA SER A 66 0.15 3.99 4.36
C SER A 66 -1.17 4.22 3.67
N TYR A 67 -1.30 5.37 3.03
CA TYR A 67 -2.50 5.73 2.28
C TYR A 67 -2.23 5.60 0.78
N GLY A 68 -3.28 5.24 0.03
CA GLY A 68 -3.23 5.26 -1.43
C GLY A 68 -2.91 6.65 -1.98
N PRO A 69 -2.65 6.76 -3.29
CA PRO A 69 -2.20 8.02 -3.88
C PRO A 69 -3.27 9.10 -3.72
N ASP A 70 -2.87 10.29 -3.30
CA ASP A 70 -3.73 11.47 -3.33
C ASP A 70 -4.20 11.73 -4.77
N LYS A 71 -5.47 12.11 -4.93
CA LYS A 71 -6.09 12.23 -6.25
C LYS A 71 -5.59 13.42 -7.06
N ILE A 72 -4.97 14.40 -6.42
CA ILE A 72 -4.47 15.63 -7.05
C ILE A 72 -2.98 15.49 -7.31
N THR A 73 -2.20 15.09 -6.30
CA THR A 73 -0.74 15.03 -6.39
C THR A 73 -0.21 13.68 -6.87
N GLY A 74 -0.97 12.60 -6.71
CA GLY A 74 -0.51 11.23 -6.94
C GLY A 74 0.48 10.72 -5.89
N SER A 75 0.75 11.50 -4.82
CA SER A 75 1.67 11.10 -3.76
C SER A 75 1.02 10.16 -2.76
N TYR A 76 1.80 9.23 -2.23
CA TYR A 76 1.39 8.33 -1.17
C TYR A 76 1.85 8.89 0.17
N ASP A 77 0.92 9.07 1.10
CA ASP A 77 1.28 9.49 2.46
C ASP A 77 1.56 8.28 3.33
N MET A 78 2.71 8.30 4.00
CA MET A 78 3.23 7.18 4.77
C MET A 78 3.67 7.63 6.15
N SER A 79 3.38 6.82 7.16
CA SER A 79 3.90 6.96 8.51
C SER A 79 4.76 5.75 8.84
N VAL A 80 6.03 5.98 9.19
CA VAL A 80 6.97 4.90 9.49
C VAL A 80 7.72 5.15 10.78
N THR A 81 8.00 4.08 11.53
CA THR A 81 9.07 4.10 12.54
C THR A 81 10.37 3.64 11.91
N ILE A 82 11.37 4.51 11.96
CA ILE A 82 12.74 4.22 11.54
C ILE A 82 13.58 3.92 12.78
N THR A 83 14.29 2.78 12.79
CA THR A 83 15.23 2.41 13.84
C THR A 83 16.65 2.40 13.29
N SER A 84 17.57 3.11 13.97
CA SER A 84 19.00 3.10 13.64
C SER A 84 19.72 1.87 14.20
N LYS A 85 20.94 1.62 13.73
CA LYS A 85 21.83 0.57 14.29
C LYS A 85 22.13 0.75 15.77
N ASN A 86 22.06 1.99 16.28
CA ASN A 86 22.23 2.30 17.69
C ASN A 86 20.94 2.08 18.51
N SER A 87 19.91 1.48 17.90
CA SER A 87 18.61 1.16 18.52
C SER A 87 17.78 2.38 18.93
N GLN A 88 18.12 3.57 18.42
CA GLN A 88 17.28 4.75 18.52
C GLN A 88 16.20 4.68 17.44
N SER A 89 14.98 5.15 17.75
CA SER A 89 13.86 5.12 16.81
C SER A 89 13.10 6.44 16.77
N VAL A 90 12.60 6.80 15.60
CA VAL A 90 11.77 7.97 15.37
C VAL A 90 10.61 7.60 14.45
N THR A 91 9.42 8.12 14.74
CA THR A 91 8.29 8.04 13.82
C THR A 91 8.26 9.28 12.95
N VAL A 92 8.16 9.06 11.64
CA VAL A 92 8.19 10.11 10.63
C VAL A 92 7.03 9.90 9.68
N ASN A 93 6.36 10.99 9.33
CA ASN A 93 5.43 10.99 8.21
C ASN A 93 6.12 11.59 7.00
N PHE A 94 5.85 11.03 5.83
CA PHE A 94 6.37 11.54 4.59
C PHE A 94 5.44 11.27 3.40
N SER A 95 5.56 12.09 2.37
CA SER A 95 4.95 11.82 1.06
C SER A 95 5.94 11.11 0.14
N TYR A 96 5.48 10.08 -0.56
CA TYR A 96 6.26 9.35 -1.56
C TYR A 96 5.66 9.53 -2.96
N TRP A 97 6.49 9.94 -3.90
CA TRP A 97 6.10 10.22 -5.28
C TRP A 97 6.62 9.10 -6.17
N LYS A 98 5.78 8.10 -6.46
CA LYS A 98 6.19 6.89 -7.19
C LYS A 98 6.84 7.19 -8.54
N GLU A 99 6.29 8.13 -9.32
CA GLU A 99 6.83 8.51 -10.64
C GLU A 99 8.21 9.17 -10.55
N ALA A 100 8.48 9.92 -9.47
CA ALA A 100 9.77 10.54 -9.22
C ALA A 100 10.75 9.62 -8.48
N ASN A 101 10.24 8.52 -7.90
CA ASN A 101 10.94 7.64 -6.98
C ASN A 101 11.66 8.43 -5.86
N ASP A 102 10.96 9.39 -5.27
CA ASP A 102 11.53 10.30 -4.27
C ASP A 102 10.56 10.57 -3.11
N ILE A 103 11.13 11.00 -1.99
CA ILE A 103 10.41 11.41 -0.78
C ILE A 103 10.28 12.93 -0.80
N GLY A 104 9.03 13.40 -0.78
CA GLY A 104 8.68 14.81 -0.70
C GLY A 104 8.75 15.36 0.72
N SER A 105 7.61 15.85 1.22
CA SER A 105 7.48 16.38 2.58
C SER A 105 7.88 15.33 3.62
N ILE A 106 8.59 15.75 4.66
CA ILE A 106 8.90 14.98 5.86
C ILE A 106 8.60 15.86 7.07
N ASP A 107 7.79 15.35 8.00
CA ASP A 107 7.33 16.13 9.16
C ASP A 107 8.39 16.29 10.26
N VAL A 108 9.31 15.33 10.38
CA VAL A 108 10.31 15.28 11.46
C VAL A 108 11.67 14.84 10.90
N ILE A 109 12.71 15.59 11.27
CA ILE A 109 14.11 15.27 10.98
C ILE A 109 14.86 15.19 12.30
N ASP A 110 15.29 13.98 12.66
CA ASP A 110 16.23 13.73 13.76
C ASP A 110 17.58 13.33 13.16
N GLU A 111 18.55 14.24 13.13
CA GLU A 111 19.87 13.97 12.53
C GLU A 111 20.67 12.87 13.24
N GLY A 112 20.29 12.48 14.47
CA GLY A 112 20.86 11.33 15.16
C GLY A 112 20.42 9.99 14.56
N ILE A 113 19.27 9.96 13.89
CA ILE A 113 18.66 8.75 13.31
C ILE A 113 18.58 8.83 11.78
N GLN A 114 18.07 9.94 11.26
CA GLN A 114 17.89 10.25 9.84
C GLN A 114 19.08 11.03 9.27
N LYS A 115 20.30 10.61 9.60
CA LYS A 115 21.51 11.21 9.03
C LYS A 115 21.60 10.86 7.55
N ASN A 116 21.81 11.86 6.69
CA ASN A 116 21.96 11.64 5.25
C ASN A 116 23.12 10.69 4.92
N GLY A 117 22.93 9.86 3.89
CA GLY A 117 23.89 8.88 3.36
C GLY A 117 23.23 7.52 3.14
N ALA A 118 23.75 6.68 2.26
CA ALA A 118 23.13 5.38 1.98
C ALA A 118 23.48 4.32 3.04
N THR A 119 22.49 3.55 3.48
CA THR A 119 22.72 2.33 4.26
C THR A 119 23.09 1.17 3.34
N THR A 120 24.28 0.58 3.52
CA THR A 120 24.76 -0.54 2.70
C THR A 120 24.39 -1.92 3.26
N SER A 121 24.14 -2.01 4.56
CA SER A 121 23.69 -3.25 5.20
C SER A 121 22.24 -3.57 4.88
N LYS A 122 21.85 -4.83 5.08
CA LYS A 122 20.45 -5.24 5.04
C LYS A 122 19.63 -4.45 6.07
N VAL A 123 18.46 -3.97 5.68
CA VAL A 123 17.49 -3.29 6.54
C VAL A 123 16.25 -4.17 6.65
N ASP A 124 15.78 -4.42 7.87
CA ASP A 124 14.53 -5.17 8.10
C ASP A 124 13.33 -4.26 7.87
N VAL A 125 12.33 -4.74 7.15
CA VAL A 125 11.11 -3.97 6.83
C VAL A 125 9.87 -4.73 7.29
N VAL A 126 8.94 -4.01 7.92
CA VAL A 126 7.60 -4.52 8.27
C VAL A 126 6.56 -3.63 7.57
N TYR A 127 5.74 -4.23 6.72
CA TYR A 127 4.74 -3.57 5.89
C TYR A 127 3.39 -3.45 6.62
N THR A 128 2.50 -2.56 6.14
CA THR A 128 1.17 -2.38 6.78
C THR A 128 0.31 -3.63 6.73
N ASN A 129 0.50 -4.48 5.72
CA ASN A 129 -0.19 -5.77 5.61
C ASN A 129 0.40 -6.87 6.52
N GLY A 130 1.41 -6.55 7.33
CA GLY A 130 2.08 -7.46 8.27
C GLY A 130 3.19 -8.33 7.66
N GLU A 131 3.41 -8.25 6.34
CA GLU A 131 4.55 -8.91 5.72
C GLU A 131 5.87 -8.36 6.26
N LYS A 132 6.89 -9.22 6.28
CA LYS A 132 8.25 -8.87 6.72
C LYS A 132 9.22 -9.16 5.59
N GLY A 133 10.06 -8.20 5.29
CA GLY A 133 11.07 -8.29 4.24
C GLY A 133 12.42 -7.78 4.74
N GLY A 134 13.43 -7.91 3.89
CA GLY A 134 14.67 -7.19 4.09
C GLY A 134 15.24 -6.70 2.76
N ILE A 135 15.75 -5.48 2.77
CA ILE A 135 16.19 -4.74 1.58
C ILE A 135 17.65 -4.34 1.64
#